data_AF-A0A0H4QMP5-F1
#
_entry.id   AF-A0A0H4QMP5-F1
#
_cell.length_a   1.000
_cell.length_b   1.000
_cell.length_c   1.000
_cell.angle_alpha   90.00
_cell.angle_beta   90.00
_cell.angle_gamma   90.00
#
_symmetry.space_group_name_H-M   'P 1'
#
loop_
_entity.id
_entity.type
_entity.pdbx_description
1 polymer ?
#
loop_
_entity_poly.entity_id
_entity_poly.type
_entity_poly.pdbx_seq_one_letter_code
_entity_poly.pdbx_strand_id
1 'polypeptide(L)'
;MNIYKTMYHANKPAGVDDRKANIVGGGIAGLATATFLIDDAKMPAKNITIYEKKPVMGGSMDGTKSNEGYLCRAERELEPYMECLWYLCSKIPSLENEGRTVLDDVVDFNREEPIHSEARVIINQGEIDAHYHEYKLSAEHFAAMSKIIGSTEEELADKSLDDFFDPSFFKTNFWTCFHSQLAFKHYHSVIECRRYWQRFTFINRHEYLEGFIHTKYNEYDAIILPIERYLIDKGVNFVNDFSVYDLNLDGNNNTVQEILANYHGEKTAIPVAAQDLVFVTSGSISENSTFGDNDTVAITNTDTSDMGTFTIWQNLAKKDEKFGHPEKFLGQIDKTKWISFFPTVKDYPEFFKRIEEMSGSPAGTGGLMTFKDSNWDLSFEIHHKPFFPYQADDEEVGWGYGLYGENEGNYIKKRMWDCTGDEIMTELLYHLGMLDIKDEVLKHTYMSTAMMPYCTSQFMPRKLGDRPKVVPEGCTNLAFLGQFVEVDDDVVFTVETSVRTGMEGVYELLGLDKSVLEVNPARYDIRYLLERIKRFNGISGKVTEADLPAIDLTKLPELKQMLLKTINDVPPYYQMYLGKDQTIPTKKSVLHPKARISE
;
A
#
# COMPACT_ATOMS: atom_id res chain seq x y z
N MET A 1 0.29 -3.94 -20.35
CA MET A 1 -0.61 -2.85 -20.83
C MET A 1 -0.73 -2.82 -22.35
N ASN A 2 -1.88 -2.38 -22.88
CA ASN A 2 -2.10 -2.12 -24.31
C ASN A 2 -2.79 -0.76 -24.53
N ILE A 3 -2.81 -0.27 -25.77
CA ILE A 3 -3.38 1.05 -26.11
C ILE A 3 -4.87 1.21 -25.77
N TYR A 4 -5.64 0.12 -25.63
CA TYR A 4 -7.07 0.17 -25.31
C TYR A 4 -7.32 0.41 -23.82
N LYS A 5 -6.37 0.03 -22.98
CA LYS A 5 -6.43 0.22 -21.54
C LYS A 5 -5.80 1.55 -21.11
N THR A 6 -4.70 1.96 -21.74
CA THR A 6 -3.97 3.17 -21.32
C THR A 6 -4.28 4.40 -22.17
N MET A 7 -4.16 4.31 -23.49
CA MET A 7 -4.22 5.47 -24.39
C MET A 7 -5.63 5.79 -24.91
N TYR A 8 -6.55 4.82 -24.84
CA TYR A 8 -7.92 5.01 -25.28
C TYR A 8 -8.74 5.78 -24.24
N HIS A 9 -9.51 6.76 -24.73
CA HIS A 9 -10.48 7.51 -23.94
C HIS A 9 -11.88 6.98 -24.20
N ALA A 10 -12.55 6.52 -23.13
CA ALA A 10 -13.91 6.04 -23.22
C ALA A 10 -14.88 7.13 -23.74
N ASN A 11 -15.97 6.68 -24.36
CA ASN A 11 -17.08 7.58 -24.67
C ASN A 11 -17.71 8.08 -23.36
N LYS A 12 -18.18 9.32 -23.39
CA LYS A 12 -18.89 9.92 -22.26
C LYS A 12 -20.15 9.09 -21.92
N PRO A 13 -20.33 8.62 -20.67
CA PRO A 13 -21.54 7.94 -20.25
C PRO A 13 -22.78 8.83 -20.42
N ALA A 14 -23.89 8.22 -20.84
CA ALA A 14 -25.14 8.96 -21.04
C ALA A 14 -25.67 9.52 -19.71
N GLY A 15 -26.05 10.80 -19.72
CA GLY A 15 -26.63 11.48 -18.56
C GLY A 15 -25.64 11.83 -17.44
N VAL A 16 -24.32 11.63 -17.63
CA VAL A 16 -23.32 11.96 -16.60
C VAL A 16 -23.26 13.45 -16.25
N ASP A 17 -23.68 14.32 -17.17
CA ASP A 17 -23.76 15.79 -16.95
C ASP A 17 -24.76 16.20 -15.88
N ASP A 18 -25.81 15.40 -15.69
CA ASP A 18 -26.92 15.67 -14.78
C ASP A 18 -26.78 14.91 -13.45
N ARG A 19 -25.69 14.16 -13.27
CA ARG A 19 -25.36 13.42 -12.05
C ARG A 19 -24.35 14.18 -11.20
N LYS A 20 -24.40 13.94 -9.90
CA LYS A 20 -23.40 14.38 -8.92
C LYS A 20 -22.60 13.19 -8.39
N ALA A 21 -21.40 13.47 -7.89
CA ALA A 21 -20.60 12.50 -7.16
C ALA A 21 -20.21 13.05 -5.79
N ASN A 22 -20.43 12.25 -4.76
CA ASN A 22 -20.12 12.54 -3.36
C ASN A 22 -19.03 11.57 -2.91
N ILE A 23 -17.86 12.09 -2.53
CA ILE A 23 -16.70 11.28 -2.19
C ILE A 23 -16.38 11.52 -0.71
N VAL A 24 -16.43 10.46 0.10
CA VAL A 24 -16.16 10.50 1.54
C VAL A 24 -14.74 10.03 1.80
N GLY A 25 -13.92 10.96 2.30
CA GLY A 25 -12.48 10.80 2.53
C GLY A 25 -11.65 11.52 1.45
N GLY A 26 -10.80 12.44 1.89
CA GLY A 26 -9.87 13.25 1.09
C GLY A 26 -8.48 12.66 0.93
N GLY A 27 -8.32 11.36 1.18
CA GLY A 27 -7.08 10.62 0.89
C GLY A 27 -6.92 10.31 -0.60
N ILE A 28 -5.82 9.65 -0.96
CA ILE A 28 -5.48 9.32 -2.36
C ILE A 28 -6.61 8.56 -3.09
N ALA A 29 -7.35 7.69 -2.42
CA ALA A 29 -8.47 6.97 -3.03
C ALA A 29 -9.57 7.93 -3.52
N GLY A 30 -9.97 8.90 -2.68
CA GLY A 30 -10.99 9.88 -3.04
C GLY A 30 -10.52 10.86 -4.13
N LEU A 31 -9.26 11.31 -4.05
CA LEU A 31 -8.65 12.18 -5.05
C LEU A 31 -8.51 11.48 -6.42
N ALA A 32 -8.13 10.20 -6.41
CA ALA A 32 -8.09 9.36 -7.62
C ALA A 32 -9.49 9.19 -8.22
N THR A 33 -10.50 8.87 -7.41
CA THR A 33 -11.91 8.77 -7.85
C THR A 33 -12.36 10.05 -8.56
N ALA A 34 -12.12 11.22 -7.97
CA ALA A 34 -12.47 12.50 -8.57
C ALA A 34 -11.78 12.71 -9.93
N THR A 35 -10.49 12.34 -10.02
CA THR A 35 -9.73 12.42 -11.27
C THR A 35 -10.31 11.51 -12.35
N PHE A 36 -10.64 10.25 -12.04
CA PHE A 36 -11.22 9.33 -13.01
C PHE A 36 -12.65 9.71 -13.42
N LEU A 37 -13.44 10.31 -12.52
CA LEU A 37 -14.75 10.88 -12.87
C LEU A 37 -14.62 11.99 -13.92
N ILE A 38 -13.62 12.86 -13.80
CA ILE A 38 -13.38 13.96 -14.73
C ILE A 38 -12.80 13.43 -16.05
N ASP A 39 -11.68 12.72 -15.98
CA ASP A 39 -10.88 12.43 -17.17
C ASP A 39 -11.41 11.24 -17.98
N ASP A 40 -11.85 10.19 -17.30
CA ASP A 40 -12.27 8.95 -17.95
C ASP A 40 -13.78 8.92 -18.16
N ALA A 41 -14.56 9.37 -17.18
CA ALA A 41 -16.03 9.45 -17.28
C ALA A 41 -16.57 10.79 -17.79
N LYS A 42 -15.74 11.83 -17.90
CA LYS A 42 -16.15 13.15 -18.44
C LYS A 42 -17.31 13.79 -17.66
N MET A 43 -17.38 13.52 -16.36
CA MET A 43 -18.29 14.20 -15.44
C MET A 43 -17.84 15.66 -15.26
N PRO A 44 -18.76 16.64 -15.29
CA PRO A 44 -18.41 18.02 -14.99
C PRO A 44 -17.83 18.14 -13.57
N ALA A 45 -16.62 18.67 -13.43
CA ALA A 45 -15.93 18.76 -12.13
C ALA A 45 -16.76 19.47 -11.04
N LYS A 46 -17.53 20.50 -11.41
CA LYS A 46 -18.46 21.20 -10.51
C LYS A 46 -19.53 20.31 -9.87
N ASN A 47 -19.78 19.12 -10.42
CA ASN A 47 -20.74 18.15 -9.88
C ASN A 47 -20.10 17.17 -8.87
N ILE A 48 -18.79 17.27 -8.66
CA ILE A 48 -18.02 16.39 -7.76
C ILE A 48 -17.77 17.15 -6.45
N THR A 49 -18.02 16.49 -5.32
CA THR A 49 -17.73 17.00 -3.98
C THR A 49 -16.94 15.99 -3.18
N ILE A 50 -15.82 16.41 -2.61
CA ILE A 50 -15.00 15.62 -1.68
C ILE A 50 -15.23 16.14 -0.26
N TYR A 51 -15.64 15.25 0.63
CA TYR A 51 -15.83 15.52 2.05
C TYR A 51 -14.64 14.95 2.85
N GLU A 52 -13.98 15.80 3.61
CA GLU A 52 -12.83 15.44 4.44
C GLU A 52 -13.07 15.85 5.88
N LYS A 53 -12.80 14.94 6.82
CA LYS A 53 -12.95 15.18 8.25
C LYS A 53 -11.90 16.16 8.77
N LYS A 54 -10.70 16.12 8.20
CA LYS A 54 -9.55 16.96 8.56
C LYS A 54 -9.59 18.33 7.85
N PRO A 55 -8.82 19.30 8.35
CA PRO A 55 -8.64 20.59 7.67
C PRO A 55 -7.79 20.50 6.40
N VAL A 56 -7.15 19.35 6.13
CA VAL A 56 -6.27 19.13 4.97
C VAL A 56 -6.56 17.79 4.31
N MET A 57 -6.32 17.72 3.00
CA MET A 57 -6.41 16.49 2.21
C MET A 57 -5.17 15.59 2.43
N GLY A 58 -5.15 14.41 1.80
CA GLY A 58 -4.00 13.50 1.76
C GLY A 58 -4.14 12.24 2.59
N GLY A 59 -5.01 12.25 3.61
CA GLY A 59 -5.33 11.06 4.38
C GLY A 59 -4.13 10.49 5.12
N SER A 60 -3.55 9.38 4.64
CA SER A 60 -2.35 8.72 5.19
C SER A 60 -1.06 9.02 4.40
N MET A 61 -1.13 9.83 3.36
CA MET A 61 0.03 10.33 2.61
C MET A 61 0.25 11.79 3.02
N ASP A 62 0.71 11.98 4.25
CA ASP A 62 0.92 13.28 4.90
C ASP A 62 2.41 13.64 4.98
N GLY A 63 2.68 14.93 4.93
CA GLY A 63 3.99 15.51 5.17
C GLY A 63 3.81 16.97 5.58
N THR A 64 4.41 17.38 6.70
CA THR A 64 4.33 18.76 7.17
C THR A 64 5.53 19.14 8.03
N LYS A 65 5.59 20.40 8.47
CA LYS A 65 6.56 20.89 9.46
C LYS A 65 5.83 21.58 10.60
N SER A 66 6.23 21.26 11.83
CA SER A 66 5.79 21.91 13.06
C SER A 66 7.01 22.48 13.81
N ASN A 67 6.81 22.89 15.07
CA ASN A 67 7.92 23.38 15.90
C ASN A 67 8.86 22.24 16.32
N GLU A 68 8.35 21.01 16.30
CA GLU A 68 9.00 19.75 16.65
C GLU A 68 9.76 19.14 15.45
N GLY A 69 9.97 19.94 14.39
CA GLY A 69 10.65 19.53 13.15
C GLY A 69 9.69 19.13 12.04
N TYR A 70 10.19 18.34 11.10
CA TYR A 70 9.37 17.74 10.05
C TYR A 70 8.64 16.51 10.56
N LEU A 71 7.46 16.27 9.98
CA LEU A 71 6.59 15.17 10.34
C LEU A 71 6.09 14.48 9.08
N CYS A 72 6.30 13.17 9.05
CA CYS A 72 5.66 12.24 8.13
C CYS A 72 5.36 10.96 8.92
N ARG A 73 4.10 10.51 8.93
CA ARG A 73 3.73 9.30 9.70
C ARG A 73 4.40 8.04 9.17
N ALA A 74 4.56 7.93 7.86
CA ALA A 74 5.29 6.84 7.25
C ALA A 74 5.63 7.17 5.80
N GLU A 75 6.79 6.68 5.38
CA GLU A 75 7.21 6.67 3.97
C GLU A 75 6.36 5.68 3.16
N ARG A 76 6.31 5.88 1.83
CA ARG A 76 5.61 4.98 0.90
C ARG A 76 6.57 4.45 -0.16
N GLU A 77 7.10 3.26 0.10
CA GLU A 77 7.70 2.42 -0.92
C GLU A 77 6.76 2.21 -2.13
N LEU A 78 7.04 2.88 -3.27
CA LEU A 78 6.32 2.69 -4.55
C LEU A 78 7.06 1.67 -5.43
N GLU A 79 6.41 1.18 -6.49
CA GLU A 79 7.03 0.20 -7.42
C GLU A 79 6.56 0.37 -8.87
N PRO A 80 7.34 -0.04 -9.89
CA PRO A 80 7.06 0.23 -11.30
C PRO A 80 5.72 -0.27 -11.84
N TYR A 81 5.11 -1.27 -11.19
CA TYR A 81 3.87 -1.94 -11.60
C TYR A 81 2.67 -1.56 -10.72
N MET A 82 2.71 -0.39 -10.10
CA MET A 82 1.51 0.30 -9.59
C MET A 82 0.73 0.89 -10.77
N GLU A 83 0.16 0.01 -11.59
CA GLU A 83 -0.47 0.29 -12.88
C GLU A 83 -1.50 1.43 -12.80
N CYS A 84 -2.40 1.37 -11.81
CA CYS A 84 -3.44 2.37 -11.60
C CYS A 84 -2.86 3.69 -11.08
N LEU A 85 -1.89 3.67 -10.15
CA LEU A 85 -1.21 4.86 -9.67
C LEU A 85 -0.47 5.58 -10.81
N TRP A 86 0.32 4.88 -11.60
CA TRP A 86 1.10 5.52 -12.67
C TRP A 86 0.20 6.03 -13.80
N TYR A 87 -0.90 5.35 -14.07
CA TYR A 87 -1.92 5.87 -14.97
C TYR A 87 -2.60 7.14 -14.42
N LEU A 88 -2.87 7.21 -13.11
CA LEU A 88 -3.31 8.45 -12.46
C LEU A 88 -2.26 9.55 -12.61
N CYS A 89 -1.01 9.33 -12.17
CA CYS A 89 0.06 10.32 -12.20
C CYS A 89 0.40 10.80 -13.61
N SER A 90 0.18 9.98 -14.65
CA SER A 90 0.34 10.40 -16.06
C SER A 90 -0.68 11.45 -16.53
N LYS A 91 -1.75 11.68 -15.77
CA LYS A 91 -2.79 12.68 -16.05
C LYS A 91 -2.56 13.99 -15.30
N ILE A 92 -1.79 13.93 -14.22
CA ILE A 92 -1.63 15.04 -13.29
C ILE A 92 -0.42 15.88 -13.73
N PRO A 93 -0.61 17.18 -14.02
CA PRO A 93 0.50 18.06 -14.34
C PRO A 93 1.52 18.14 -13.20
N SER A 94 2.80 18.21 -13.55
CA SER A 94 3.85 18.58 -12.59
C SER A 94 3.63 19.99 -12.08
N LEU A 95 3.94 20.23 -10.80
CA LEU A 95 3.95 21.57 -10.21
C LEU A 95 5.27 22.31 -10.46
N GLU A 96 6.35 21.60 -10.78
CA GLU A 96 7.69 22.18 -10.97
C GLU A 96 8.09 22.28 -12.44
N ASN A 97 7.68 21.30 -13.26
CA ASN A 97 8.14 21.13 -14.63
C ASN A 97 7.01 21.36 -15.64
N GLU A 98 6.95 22.59 -16.18
CA GLU A 98 5.91 22.98 -17.15
C GLU A 98 5.85 22.00 -18.34
N GLY A 99 4.63 21.53 -18.66
CA GLY A 99 4.38 20.60 -19.75
C GLY A 99 4.69 19.13 -19.45
N ARG A 100 5.16 18.81 -18.24
CA ARG A 100 5.38 17.45 -17.74
C ARG A 100 4.29 17.02 -16.76
N THR A 101 4.32 15.74 -16.38
CA THR A 101 3.39 15.13 -15.43
C THR A 101 4.09 14.69 -14.15
N VAL A 102 3.32 14.41 -13.10
CA VAL A 102 3.85 13.81 -11.86
C VAL A 102 4.57 12.50 -12.15
N LEU A 103 4.06 11.68 -13.08
CA LEU A 103 4.75 10.45 -13.50
C LEU A 103 6.14 10.75 -14.07
N ASP A 104 6.27 11.79 -14.90
CA ASP A 104 7.55 12.17 -15.49
C ASP A 104 8.56 12.60 -14.43
N ASP A 105 8.13 13.38 -13.43
CA ASP A 105 8.99 13.83 -12.33
C ASP A 105 9.52 12.64 -11.53
N VAL A 106 8.65 11.68 -11.20
CA VAL A 106 9.03 10.46 -10.47
C VAL A 106 10.00 9.61 -11.29
N VAL A 107 9.73 9.42 -12.58
CA VAL A 107 10.60 8.62 -13.45
C VAL A 107 11.98 9.28 -13.61
N ASP A 108 12.04 10.58 -13.83
CA ASP A 108 13.32 11.28 -13.99
C ASP A 108 14.12 11.25 -12.67
N PHE A 109 13.47 11.48 -11.53
CA PHE A 109 14.11 11.40 -10.22
C PHE A 109 14.74 10.03 -9.96
N ASN A 110 14.03 8.93 -10.20
CA ASN A 110 14.57 7.58 -9.95
C ASN A 110 15.62 7.14 -10.99
N ARG A 111 15.73 7.83 -12.12
CA ARG A 111 16.84 7.62 -13.07
C ARG A 111 18.11 8.34 -12.62
N GLU A 112 17.96 9.42 -11.86
CA GLU A 112 19.06 10.21 -11.32
C GLU A 112 19.54 9.66 -9.97
N GLU A 113 18.60 9.28 -9.10
CA GLU A 113 18.83 8.75 -7.75
C GLU A 113 18.18 7.36 -7.59
N PRO A 114 18.68 6.33 -8.29
CA PRO A 114 18.14 4.98 -8.16
C PRO A 114 18.45 4.40 -6.78
N ILE A 115 17.48 3.71 -6.20
CA ILE A 115 17.67 2.98 -4.94
C ILE A 115 18.55 1.74 -5.17
N HIS A 116 19.57 1.61 -4.34
CA HIS A 116 20.39 0.42 -4.22
C HIS A 116 21.03 0.39 -2.82
N SER A 117 20.65 -0.61 -2.01
CA SER A 117 21.13 -0.78 -0.65
C SER A 117 22.29 -1.76 -0.59
N GLU A 118 23.43 -1.31 -0.06
CA GLU A 118 24.57 -2.17 0.30
C GLU A 118 24.58 -2.50 1.81
N ALA A 119 23.73 -1.82 2.59
CA ALA A 119 23.67 -1.88 4.05
C ALA A 119 22.28 -2.28 4.58
N ARG A 120 21.57 -3.12 3.82
CA ARG A 120 20.17 -3.49 4.07
C ARG A 120 19.90 -4.02 5.48
N VAL A 121 20.85 -4.78 6.04
CA VAL A 121 20.73 -5.41 7.36
C VAL A 121 21.95 -5.08 8.21
N ILE A 122 21.69 -4.49 9.38
CA ILE A 122 22.69 -4.11 10.37
C ILE A 122 22.57 -5.03 11.60
N ILE A 123 23.72 -5.40 12.16
CA ILE A 123 23.90 -6.20 13.37
C ILE A 123 25.02 -5.60 14.21
N ASN A 124 25.17 -6.06 15.46
CA ASN A 124 26.32 -5.79 16.33
C ASN A 124 26.76 -4.31 16.34
N GLN A 125 25.80 -3.39 16.49
CA GLN A 125 26.06 -1.96 16.64
C GLN A 125 26.82 -1.34 15.45
N GLY A 126 26.21 -1.37 14.25
CA GLY A 126 26.73 -0.71 13.04
C GLY A 126 27.49 -1.64 12.07
N GLU A 127 27.55 -2.94 12.33
CA GLU A 127 28.12 -3.93 11.41
C GLU A 127 27.09 -4.33 10.35
N ILE A 128 27.46 -4.31 9.06
CA ILE A 128 26.62 -4.81 7.98
C ILE A 128 26.69 -6.35 7.94
N ASP A 129 25.54 -7.04 7.96
CA ASP A 129 25.47 -8.51 7.89
C ASP A 129 25.87 -9.01 6.49
N ALA A 130 27.13 -9.38 6.28
CA ALA A 130 27.64 -9.83 4.97
C ALA A 130 26.88 -11.03 4.34
N HIS A 131 26.02 -11.71 5.11
CA HIS A 131 25.25 -12.88 4.66
C HIS A 131 23.77 -12.57 4.37
N TYR A 132 23.29 -11.34 4.51
CA TYR A 132 21.85 -11.04 4.35
C TYR A 132 21.30 -11.36 2.94
N HIS A 133 22.15 -11.51 1.92
CA HIS A 133 21.74 -11.95 0.58
C HIS A 133 21.42 -13.46 0.49
N GLU A 134 21.79 -14.26 1.49
CA GLU A 134 21.61 -15.72 1.48
C GLU A 134 20.15 -16.11 1.75
N TYR A 135 19.39 -16.31 0.67
CA TYR A 135 17.94 -16.59 0.72
C TYR A 135 17.58 -18.07 0.66
N LYS A 136 18.57 -18.97 0.74
CA LYS A 136 18.30 -20.41 0.69
C LYS A 136 17.42 -20.80 1.88
N LEU A 137 16.26 -21.37 1.57
CA LEU A 137 15.34 -21.89 2.59
C LEU A 137 15.65 -23.36 2.90
N SER A 138 15.25 -23.81 4.08
CA SER A 138 15.18 -25.25 4.36
C SER A 138 14.14 -25.92 3.46
N ALA A 139 14.24 -27.24 3.28
CA ALA A 139 13.27 -27.98 2.48
C ALA A 139 11.85 -27.86 3.07
N GLU A 140 11.76 -27.80 4.40
CA GLU A 140 10.52 -27.64 5.16
C GLU A 140 9.89 -26.27 4.91
N HIS A 141 10.67 -25.18 5.03
CA HIS A 141 10.20 -23.83 4.77
C HIS A 141 9.78 -23.65 3.32
N PHE A 142 10.58 -24.14 2.37
CA PHE A 142 10.24 -24.07 0.95
C PHE A 142 8.96 -24.85 0.61
N ALA A 143 8.76 -26.02 1.23
CA ALA A 143 7.54 -26.81 1.07
C ALA A 143 6.31 -26.10 1.65
N ALA A 144 6.43 -25.49 2.83
CA ALA A 144 5.35 -24.71 3.45
C ALA A 144 4.97 -23.48 2.60
N MET A 145 5.96 -22.71 2.14
CA MET A 145 5.75 -21.59 1.23
C MET A 145 5.08 -22.03 -0.09
N SER A 146 5.55 -23.14 -0.68
CA SER A 146 4.97 -23.69 -1.90
C SER A 146 3.52 -24.14 -1.70
N LYS A 147 3.20 -24.73 -0.55
CA LYS A 147 1.83 -25.10 -0.18
C LYS A 147 0.93 -23.87 -0.09
N ILE A 148 1.37 -22.81 0.58
CA ILE A 148 0.61 -21.55 0.68
C ILE A 148 0.33 -20.98 -0.71
N ILE A 149 1.35 -20.86 -1.57
CA ILE A 149 1.20 -20.32 -2.92
C ILE A 149 0.20 -21.15 -3.75
N GLY A 150 0.23 -22.48 -3.62
CA GLY A 150 -0.66 -23.41 -4.33
C GLY A 150 -2.07 -23.57 -3.74
N SER A 151 -2.32 -23.02 -2.55
CA SER A 151 -3.63 -23.06 -1.89
C SER A 151 -4.59 -21.99 -2.42
N THR A 152 -5.90 -22.27 -2.30
CA THR A 152 -6.95 -21.26 -2.55
C THR A 152 -7.08 -20.32 -1.35
N GLU A 153 -7.64 -19.13 -1.54
CA GLU A 153 -7.89 -18.21 -0.42
C GLU A 153 -8.89 -18.80 0.58
N GLU A 154 -9.88 -19.57 0.11
CA GLU A 154 -10.80 -20.34 0.95
C GLU A 154 -10.08 -21.31 1.90
N GLU A 155 -9.04 -22.01 1.42
CA GLU A 155 -8.24 -22.94 2.23
C GLU A 155 -7.39 -22.22 3.28
N LEU A 156 -7.11 -20.93 3.06
CA LEU A 156 -6.26 -20.09 3.89
C LEU A 156 -7.07 -19.15 4.81
N ALA A 157 -8.39 -19.19 4.72
CA ALA A 157 -9.31 -18.37 5.50
C ALA A 157 -9.00 -18.43 7.00
N ASP A 158 -8.96 -17.25 7.63
CA ASP A 158 -8.73 -17.03 9.06
C ASP A 158 -7.40 -17.59 9.61
N LYS A 159 -6.43 -17.93 8.76
CA LYS A 159 -5.10 -18.45 9.18
C LYS A 159 -4.01 -17.38 9.22
N SER A 160 -3.02 -17.64 10.06
CA SER A 160 -1.81 -16.86 10.29
C SER A 160 -0.56 -17.59 9.81
N LEU A 161 0.57 -16.88 9.62
CA LEU A 161 1.82 -17.54 9.19
C LEU A 161 2.34 -18.54 10.24
N ASP A 162 2.04 -18.33 11.52
CA ASP A 162 2.32 -19.27 12.62
C ASP A 162 1.67 -20.65 12.41
N ASP A 163 0.57 -20.73 11.64
CA ASP A 163 -0.08 -22.01 11.34
C ASP A 163 0.71 -22.87 10.32
N PHE A 164 1.74 -22.28 9.68
CA PHE A 164 2.50 -22.91 8.60
C PHE A 164 4.00 -22.97 8.84
N PHE A 165 4.55 -22.06 9.65
CA PHE A 165 5.98 -21.93 9.87
C PHE A 165 6.33 -22.00 11.36
N ASP A 166 7.48 -22.61 11.66
CA ASP A 166 8.07 -22.54 12.98
C ASP A 166 8.92 -21.26 13.16
N PRO A 167 9.31 -20.90 14.40
CA PRO A 167 10.06 -19.67 14.68
C PRO A 167 11.37 -19.50 13.91
N SER A 168 11.96 -20.55 13.34
CA SER A 168 13.20 -20.45 12.56
C SER A 168 12.99 -19.81 11.19
N PHE A 169 11.79 -19.93 10.59
CA PHE A 169 11.47 -19.23 9.34
C PHE A 169 11.55 -17.71 9.50
N PHE A 170 11.02 -17.20 10.62
CA PHE A 170 11.00 -15.78 10.93
C PHE A 170 12.37 -15.21 11.33
N LYS A 171 13.44 -16.03 11.27
CA LYS A 171 14.84 -15.60 11.44
C LYS A 171 15.65 -15.72 10.15
N THR A 172 15.02 -16.15 9.05
CA THR A 172 15.68 -16.22 7.74
C THR A 172 15.97 -14.83 7.21
N ASN A 173 17.01 -14.70 6.38
CA ASN A 173 17.31 -13.42 5.73
C ASN A 173 16.21 -13.02 4.73
N PHE A 174 15.57 -14.01 4.09
CA PHE A 174 14.37 -13.78 3.27
C PHE A 174 13.29 -13.07 4.08
N TRP A 175 12.89 -13.65 5.22
CA TRP A 175 11.87 -13.05 6.07
C TRP A 175 12.33 -11.66 6.51
N THR A 176 13.54 -11.54 7.09
CA THR A 176 14.11 -10.27 7.59
C THR A 176 13.94 -9.14 6.59
N CYS A 177 14.33 -9.35 5.33
CA CYS A 177 14.22 -8.32 4.31
C CYS A 177 12.77 -8.08 3.86
N PHE A 178 11.97 -9.14 3.71
CA PHE A 178 10.58 -9.06 3.25
C PHE A 178 9.66 -8.38 4.27
N HIS A 179 9.73 -8.78 5.54
CA HIS A 179 8.78 -8.31 6.55
C HIS A 179 9.02 -6.86 6.96
N SER A 180 10.28 -6.42 6.97
CA SER A 180 10.64 -5.04 7.35
C SER A 180 10.37 -4.03 6.23
N GLN A 181 10.25 -4.45 4.97
CA GLN A 181 9.70 -3.56 3.93
C GLN A 181 8.19 -3.37 4.09
N LEU A 182 7.51 -4.44 4.49
CA LEU A 182 6.06 -4.55 4.32
C LEU A 182 5.29 -4.54 5.64
N ALA A 183 5.98 -4.36 6.76
CA ALA A 183 5.44 -4.43 8.13
C ALA A 183 4.66 -5.73 8.45
N PHE A 184 5.03 -6.86 7.83
CA PHE A 184 4.42 -8.15 8.14
C PHE A 184 4.89 -8.67 9.50
N LYS A 185 3.97 -9.28 10.25
CA LYS A 185 4.26 -10.01 11.49
C LYS A 185 3.82 -11.46 11.34
N HIS A 186 4.40 -12.37 12.12
CA HIS A 186 4.14 -13.80 12.01
C HIS A 186 2.67 -14.20 12.25
N TYR A 187 1.92 -13.39 13.01
CA TYR A 187 0.49 -13.61 13.25
C TYR A 187 -0.44 -12.97 12.21
N HIS A 188 0.09 -12.31 11.17
CA HIS A 188 -0.71 -11.74 10.09
C HIS A 188 -1.26 -12.81 9.13
N SER A 189 -2.27 -12.41 8.38
CA SER A 189 -3.01 -13.19 7.39
C SER A 189 -2.09 -13.88 6.38
N VAL A 190 -2.25 -15.20 6.25
CA VAL A 190 -1.58 -15.98 5.20
C VAL A 190 -2.12 -15.62 3.82
N ILE A 191 -3.38 -15.21 3.72
CA ILE A 191 -3.96 -14.75 2.43
C ILE A 191 -3.18 -13.53 1.94
N GLU A 192 -3.00 -12.52 2.79
CA GLU A 192 -2.28 -11.31 2.40
C GLU A 192 -0.81 -11.62 2.07
N CYS A 193 -0.12 -12.38 2.93
CA CYS A 193 1.26 -12.77 2.67
C CYS A 193 1.41 -13.56 1.35
N ARG A 194 0.46 -14.46 1.04
CA ARG A 194 0.39 -15.18 -0.24
C ARG A 194 0.28 -14.22 -1.43
N ARG A 195 -0.64 -13.24 -1.36
CA ARG A 195 -0.82 -12.26 -2.43
C ARG A 195 0.46 -11.44 -2.62
N TYR A 196 1.10 -11.01 -1.54
CA TYR A 196 2.39 -10.32 -1.57
C TYR A 196 3.51 -11.14 -2.21
N TRP A 197 3.63 -12.42 -1.86
CA TRP A 197 4.60 -13.31 -2.51
C TRP A 197 4.34 -13.45 -3.99
N GLN A 198 3.08 -13.59 -4.40
CA GLN A 198 2.73 -13.67 -5.81
C GLN A 198 2.97 -12.35 -6.56
N ARG A 199 2.75 -11.21 -5.91
CA ARG A 199 2.84 -9.89 -6.55
C ARG A 199 4.28 -9.37 -6.65
N PHE A 200 5.09 -9.46 -5.58
CA PHE A 200 6.37 -8.72 -5.51
C PHE A 200 7.62 -9.58 -5.40
N THR A 201 7.55 -10.71 -4.69
CA THR A 201 8.76 -11.42 -4.21
C THR A 201 9.71 -11.90 -5.31
N PHE A 202 9.24 -11.94 -6.56
CA PHE A 202 10.01 -12.47 -7.69
C PHE A 202 10.41 -11.39 -8.69
N ILE A 203 9.88 -10.18 -8.53
CA ILE A 203 10.22 -9.02 -9.36
C ILE A 203 11.33 -8.22 -8.68
N ASN A 204 11.23 -8.06 -7.35
CA ASN A 204 12.12 -7.18 -6.59
C ASN A 204 13.30 -7.95 -6.00
N ARG A 205 14.45 -7.28 -5.88
CA ARG A 205 15.59 -7.77 -5.09
C ARG A 205 15.54 -7.12 -3.72
N HIS A 206 14.69 -7.66 -2.85
CA HIS A 206 14.42 -7.17 -1.50
C HIS A 206 15.67 -6.91 -0.65
N GLU A 207 16.72 -7.70 -0.87
CA GLU A 207 18.00 -7.61 -0.19
C GLU A 207 18.81 -6.37 -0.63
N TYR A 208 18.51 -5.79 -1.79
CA TYR A 208 19.14 -4.54 -2.28
C TYR A 208 18.14 -3.38 -2.35
N LEU A 209 16.88 -3.58 -1.95
CA LEU A 209 15.77 -2.66 -2.20
C LEU A 209 15.56 -2.31 -3.70
N GLU A 210 16.07 -3.12 -4.63
CA GLU A 210 15.86 -2.83 -6.05
C GLU A 210 14.43 -3.18 -6.47
N GLY A 211 13.82 -2.27 -7.24
CA GLY A 211 12.42 -2.35 -7.64
C GLY A 211 11.53 -1.38 -6.88
N PHE A 212 12.06 -0.70 -5.85
CA PHE A 212 11.39 0.42 -5.23
C PHE A 212 11.60 1.71 -6.01
N ILE A 213 10.59 2.57 -5.95
CA ILE A 213 10.53 3.90 -6.56
C ILE A 213 10.17 4.86 -5.43
N HIS A 214 10.93 5.94 -5.28
CA HIS A 214 10.58 7.02 -4.36
C HIS A 214 10.22 8.29 -5.12
N THR A 215 9.59 9.23 -4.43
CA THR A 215 9.34 10.56 -4.98
C THR A 215 10.39 11.56 -4.51
N LYS A 216 10.65 12.61 -5.31
CA LYS A 216 11.58 13.70 -4.95
C LYS A 216 11.17 14.42 -3.65
N TYR A 217 9.89 14.52 -3.36
CA TYR A 217 9.45 15.00 -2.05
C TYR A 217 8.68 13.91 -1.35
N ASN A 218 8.35 14.10 -0.08
CA ASN A 218 7.32 13.31 0.59
C ASN A 218 6.05 13.21 -0.28
N GLU A 219 5.27 12.15 -0.11
CA GLU A 219 4.21 11.83 -1.06
C GLU A 219 3.03 12.81 -0.98
N TYR A 220 2.91 13.59 0.10
CA TYR A 220 1.96 14.70 0.13
C TYR A 220 2.35 15.73 -0.94
N ASP A 221 3.57 16.26 -0.88
CA ASP A 221 4.04 17.30 -1.79
C ASP A 221 4.24 16.77 -3.23
N ALA A 222 4.67 15.52 -3.39
CA ALA A 222 4.96 14.94 -4.70
C ALA A 222 3.75 14.36 -5.44
N ILE A 223 2.70 13.93 -4.74
CA ILE A 223 1.54 13.25 -5.35
C ILE A 223 0.23 13.92 -4.95
N ILE A 224 -0.05 14.06 -3.65
CA ILE A 224 -1.35 14.58 -3.17
C ILE A 224 -1.57 16.03 -3.63
N LEU A 225 -0.61 16.91 -3.36
CA LEU A 225 -0.73 18.33 -3.63
C LEU A 225 -0.90 18.63 -5.14
N PRO A 226 -0.15 17.99 -6.06
CA PRO A 226 -0.42 18.11 -7.50
C PRO A 226 -1.83 17.68 -7.91
N ILE A 227 -2.34 16.56 -7.36
CA ILE A 227 -3.70 16.10 -7.65
C ILE A 227 -4.73 17.08 -7.10
N GLU A 228 -4.58 17.51 -5.85
CA GLU A 228 -5.46 18.48 -5.22
C GLU A 228 -5.51 19.78 -6.03
N ARG A 229 -4.35 20.32 -6.43
CA ARG A 229 -4.27 21.52 -7.26
C ARG A 229 -4.97 21.33 -8.61
N TYR A 230 -4.72 20.20 -9.27
CA TYR A 230 -5.38 19.86 -10.53
C TYR A 230 -6.91 19.86 -10.39
N LEU A 231 -7.45 19.23 -9.34
CA LEU A 231 -8.88 19.13 -9.09
C LEU A 231 -9.51 20.49 -8.72
N ILE A 232 -8.81 21.32 -7.94
CA ILE A 232 -9.22 22.71 -7.64
C ILE A 232 -9.32 23.51 -8.94
N ASP A 233 -8.30 23.46 -9.78
CA ASP A 233 -8.26 24.20 -11.05
C ASP A 233 -9.34 23.73 -12.04
N LYS A 234 -9.77 22.46 -11.95
CA LYS A 234 -10.94 21.94 -12.69
C LYS A 234 -12.29 22.40 -12.14
N GLY A 235 -12.33 22.83 -10.87
CA GLY A 235 -13.55 23.27 -10.19
C GLY A 235 -14.29 22.18 -9.41
N VAL A 236 -13.57 21.19 -8.87
CA VAL A 236 -14.12 20.24 -7.88
C VAL A 236 -14.41 20.97 -6.56
N ASN A 237 -15.47 20.57 -5.87
CA ASN A 237 -15.81 21.13 -4.56
C ASN A 237 -15.11 20.33 -3.45
N PHE A 238 -14.48 21.04 -2.52
CA PHE A 238 -13.86 20.45 -1.32
C PHE A 238 -14.58 20.97 -0.09
N VAL A 239 -14.95 20.07 0.82
CA VAL A 239 -15.62 20.39 2.08
C VAL A 239 -14.85 19.71 3.22
N ASN A 240 -13.93 20.48 3.82
CA ASN A 240 -13.15 20.07 4.98
C ASN A 240 -13.96 20.19 6.28
N ASP A 241 -13.41 19.67 7.38
CA ASP A 241 -14.06 19.62 8.70
C ASP A 241 -15.46 18.98 8.65
N PHE A 242 -15.64 18.02 7.74
CA PHE A 242 -16.91 17.37 7.42
C PHE A 242 -16.84 15.87 7.70
N SER A 243 -17.39 15.46 8.84
CA SER A 243 -17.29 14.08 9.34
C SER A 243 -18.54 13.28 8.99
N VAL A 244 -18.52 12.56 7.88
CA VAL A 244 -19.58 11.60 7.52
C VAL A 244 -19.51 10.40 8.47
N TYR A 245 -20.65 10.01 9.06
CA TYR A 245 -20.70 8.90 10.01
C TYR A 245 -21.65 7.77 9.60
N ASP A 246 -22.56 7.98 8.65
CA ASP A 246 -23.49 6.95 8.17
C ASP A 246 -24.15 7.36 6.83
N LEU A 247 -24.78 6.40 6.15
CA LEU A 247 -25.59 6.63 4.94
C LEU A 247 -26.99 6.05 5.12
N ASN A 248 -28.05 6.78 4.77
CA ASN A 248 -29.37 6.17 4.66
C ASN A 248 -29.52 5.54 3.27
N LEU A 249 -29.91 4.26 3.24
CA LEU A 249 -30.14 3.50 2.02
C LEU A 249 -31.62 3.15 1.87
N ASP A 250 -32.00 2.74 0.66
CA ASP A 250 -33.30 2.13 0.40
C ASP A 250 -33.53 0.83 1.22
N GLY A 251 -34.75 0.29 1.16
CA GLY A 251 -35.12 -0.90 1.94
C GLY A 251 -34.35 -2.18 1.60
N ASN A 252 -33.60 -2.20 0.50
CA ASN A 252 -32.74 -3.33 0.10
C ASN A 252 -31.24 -3.03 0.34
N ASN A 253 -30.92 -1.88 0.94
CA ASN A 253 -29.55 -1.39 1.11
C ASN A 253 -28.75 -1.31 -0.19
N ASN A 254 -29.40 -0.96 -1.31
CA ASN A 254 -28.78 -0.92 -2.63
C ASN A 254 -28.55 0.50 -3.15
N THR A 255 -29.38 1.45 -2.73
CA THR A 255 -29.34 2.83 -3.23
C THR A 255 -29.21 3.79 -2.06
N VAL A 256 -28.16 4.59 -2.03
CA VAL A 256 -27.98 5.66 -1.05
C VAL A 256 -28.96 6.79 -1.36
N GLN A 257 -29.71 7.20 -0.34
CA GLN A 257 -30.70 8.27 -0.40
C GLN A 257 -30.27 9.52 0.38
N GLU A 258 -29.37 9.36 1.36
CA GLU A 258 -28.90 10.47 2.19
C GLU A 258 -27.52 10.18 2.80
N ILE A 259 -26.66 11.19 2.86
CA ILE A 259 -25.37 11.15 3.57
C ILE A 259 -25.54 11.84 4.91
N LEU A 260 -25.24 11.14 6.01
CA LEU A 260 -25.36 11.67 7.36
C LEU A 260 -23.98 12.08 7.89
N ALA A 261 -23.86 13.33 8.31
CA ALA A 261 -22.57 13.88 8.72
C ALA A 261 -22.68 14.86 9.88
N ASN A 262 -21.52 15.17 10.46
CA ASN A 262 -21.33 16.27 11.38
C ASN A 262 -20.47 17.32 10.70
N TYR A 263 -20.97 18.56 10.63
CA TYR A 263 -20.27 19.70 10.06
C TYR A 263 -20.20 20.81 11.11
N HIS A 264 -18.98 21.15 11.55
CA HIS A 264 -18.74 22.12 12.63
C HIS A 264 -19.56 21.89 13.91
N GLY A 265 -19.78 20.63 14.30
CA GLY A 265 -20.53 20.26 15.49
C GLY A 265 -22.04 20.06 15.27
N GLU A 266 -22.56 20.41 14.09
CA GLU A 266 -23.97 20.27 13.75
C GLU A 266 -24.23 19.03 12.90
N LYS A 267 -25.29 18.27 13.26
CA LYS A 267 -25.75 17.16 12.43
C LYS A 267 -26.36 17.70 11.14
N THR A 268 -25.86 17.23 10.01
CA THR A 268 -26.33 17.58 8.68
C THR A 268 -26.63 16.32 7.87
N ALA A 269 -27.52 16.48 6.90
CA ALA A 269 -27.99 15.41 6.04
C ALA A 269 -28.02 15.91 4.60
N ILE A 270 -27.33 15.22 3.70
CA ILE A 270 -27.25 15.58 2.28
C ILE A 270 -28.11 14.60 1.49
N PRO A 271 -29.22 15.02 0.88
CA PRO A 271 -30.03 14.14 0.05
C PRO A 271 -29.25 13.73 -1.21
N VAL A 272 -29.36 12.46 -1.57
CA VAL A 272 -28.71 11.86 -2.74
C VAL A 272 -29.80 11.39 -3.70
N ALA A 273 -29.79 11.90 -4.94
CA ALA A 273 -30.72 11.41 -5.96
C ALA A 273 -30.28 10.01 -6.43
N ALA A 274 -31.22 9.19 -6.88
CA ALA A 274 -30.94 7.79 -7.26
C ALA A 274 -29.87 7.64 -8.36
N GLN A 275 -29.68 8.67 -9.21
CA GLN A 275 -28.65 8.69 -10.26
C GLN A 275 -27.30 9.23 -9.79
N ASP A 276 -27.25 9.91 -8.63
CA ASP A 276 -26.04 10.50 -8.07
C ASP A 276 -25.22 9.43 -7.35
N LEU A 277 -23.90 9.56 -7.42
CA LEU A 277 -22.94 8.56 -6.95
C LEU A 277 -22.41 8.91 -5.56
N VAL A 278 -22.14 7.89 -4.76
CA VAL A 278 -21.50 7.99 -3.45
C VAL A 278 -20.32 7.02 -3.42
N PHE A 279 -19.14 7.55 -3.08
CA PHE A 279 -17.92 6.78 -2.91
C PHE A 279 -17.44 6.95 -1.47
N VAL A 280 -17.15 5.85 -0.78
CA VAL A 280 -16.78 5.88 0.64
C VAL A 280 -15.46 5.17 0.86
N THR A 281 -14.49 5.88 1.43
CA THR A 281 -13.30 5.23 1.98
C THR A 281 -13.68 4.45 3.24
N SER A 282 -13.66 3.12 3.19
CA SER A 282 -13.92 2.28 4.36
C SER A 282 -12.65 2.10 5.17
N GLY A 283 -12.50 2.92 6.20
CA GLY A 283 -11.39 2.81 7.13
C GLY A 283 -10.09 3.50 6.72
N SER A 284 -9.24 3.75 7.72
CA SER A 284 -7.95 4.40 7.56
C SER A 284 -6.93 3.78 8.50
N ILE A 285 -5.80 3.36 7.94
CA ILE A 285 -4.65 2.83 8.70
C ILE A 285 -4.07 3.86 9.68
N SER A 286 -4.37 5.14 9.46
CA SER A 286 -3.86 6.25 10.24
C SER A 286 -4.92 6.90 11.13
N GLU A 287 -6.10 6.28 11.25
CA GLU A 287 -7.13 6.68 12.20
C GLU A 287 -6.59 6.59 13.63
N ASN A 288 -6.99 7.54 14.48
CA ASN A 288 -6.51 7.66 15.87
C ASN A 288 -4.99 7.77 16.02
N SER A 289 -4.26 8.18 14.99
CA SER A 289 -2.84 8.48 15.14
C SER A 289 -2.65 9.58 16.18
N THR A 290 -1.68 9.41 17.07
CA THR A 290 -1.23 10.44 17.99
C THR A 290 0.24 10.74 17.74
N PHE A 291 0.67 11.90 18.21
CA PHE A 291 2.02 12.39 17.99
C PHE A 291 2.69 12.67 19.33
N GLY A 292 3.99 12.48 19.35
CA GLY A 292 4.89 12.87 20.42
C GLY A 292 6.13 13.53 19.84
N ASP A 293 7.03 13.95 20.70
CA ASP A 293 8.23 14.72 20.35
C ASP A 293 9.44 14.23 21.15
N ASN A 294 10.51 15.04 21.24
CA ASN A 294 11.73 14.72 21.99
C ASN A 294 11.45 14.25 23.43
N ASP A 295 10.50 14.88 24.12
CA ASP A 295 10.23 14.70 25.55
C ASP A 295 8.80 14.22 25.88
N THR A 296 7.94 14.10 24.88
CA THR A 296 6.54 13.66 25.00
C THR A 296 6.31 12.33 24.28
N VAL A 297 5.70 11.37 24.96
CA VAL A 297 5.34 10.06 24.39
C VAL A 297 4.09 10.17 23.50
N ALA A 298 4.13 9.56 22.31
CA ALA A 298 2.95 9.37 21.47
C ALA A 298 2.03 8.29 22.06
N ILE A 299 0.92 8.70 22.70
CA ILE A 299 0.03 7.78 23.42
C ILE A 299 -0.80 6.88 22.50
N THR A 300 -1.00 5.60 22.83
CA THR A 300 -1.96 4.78 22.07
C THR A 300 -3.40 5.29 22.32
N ASN A 301 -4.02 5.88 21.30
CA ASN A 301 -5.43 6.27 21.37
C ASN A 301 -6.34 5.08 20.99
N THR A 302 -7.08 4.57 21.99
CA THR A 302 -8.01 3.45 21.85
C THR A 302 -9.48 3.88 21.87
N ASP A 303 -9.76 5.18 21.76
CA ASP A 303 -11.13 5.70 21.73
C ASP A 303 -11.88 5.20 20.49
N THR A 304 -13.06 4.63 20.71
CA THR A 304 -13.94 4.08 19.68
C THR A 304 -15.23 4.89 19.48
N SER A 305 -15.38 6.02 20.18
CA SER A 305 -16.56 6.87 20.11
C SER A 305 -16.73 7.51 18.73
N ASP A 306 -15.62 7.87 18.09
CA ASP A 306 -15.53 8.33 16.71
C ASP A 306 -14.21 7.85 16.11
N MET A 307 -14.30 6.87 15.23
CA MET A 307 -13.18 6.28 14.50
C MET A 307 -13.21 6.70 13.02
N GLY A 308 -13.76 7.89 12.73
CA GLY A 308 -13.79 8.48 11.39
C GLY A 308 -14.31 7.52 10.33
N THR A 309 -13.45 7.16 9.38
CA THR A 309 -13.81 6.30 8.25
C THR A 309 -14.14 4.86 8.65
N PHE A 310 -13.69 4.40 9.83
CA PHE A 310 -14.14 3.12 10.39
C PHE A 310 -15.56 3.20 10.97
N THR A 311 -15.98 4.36 11.50
CA THR A 311 -17.34 4.53 12.05
C THR A 311 -18.40 4.38 10.97
N ILE A 312 -18.23 5.00 9.80
CA ILE A 312 -19.14 4.80 8.66
C ILE A 312 -19.14 3.33 8.23
N TRP A 313 -17.98 2.68 8.13
CA TRP A 313 -17.92 1.27 7.73
C TRP A 313 -18.66 0.36 8.73
N GLN A 314 -18.43 0.54 10.03
CA GLN A 314 -19.16 -0.19 11.08
C GLN A 314 -20.68 0.04 11.03
N ASN A 315 -21.12 1.26 10.71
CA ASN A 315 -22.54 1.56 10.61
C ASN A 315 -23.17 0.94 9.37
N LEU A 316 -22.47 0.90 8.24
CA LEU A 316 -22.91 0.20 7.03
C LEU A 316 -22.95 -1.31 7.25
N ALA A 317 -21.90 -1.92 7.82
CA ALA A 317 -21.84 -3.36 8.12
C ALA A 317 -23.01 -3.85 9.00
N LYS A 318 -23.57 -3.01 9.87
CA LYS A 318 -24.76 -3.34 10.67
C LYS A 318 -26.05 -3.42 9.84
N LYS A 319 -26.09 -2.79 8.66
CA LYS A 319 -27.28 -2.73 7.79
C LYS A 319 -27.36 -3.95 6.89
N ASP A 320 -26.22 -4.43 6.40
CA ASP A 320 -26.15 -5.55 5.47
C ASP A 320 -24.77 -6.22 5.50
N GLU A 321 -24.73 -7.55 5.42
CA GLU A 321 -23.49 -8.34 5.41
C GLU A 321 -22.64 -8.06 4.17
N LYS A 322 -23.23 -7.62 3.06
CA LYS A 322 -22.47 -7.26 1.83
C LYS A 322 -21.45 -6.14 2.06
N PHE A 323 -21.59 -5.38 3.13
CA PHE A 323 -20.69 -4.29 3.50
C PHE A 323 -19.49 -4.74 4.34
N GLY A 324 -19.35 -6.05 4.61
CA GLY A 324 -18.19 -6.66 5.25
C GLY A 324 -18.20 -6.63 6.78
N HIS A 325 -17.06 -7.01 7.36
CA HIS A 325 -16.89 -7.33 8.78
C HIS A 325 -15.74 -6.51 9.42
N PRO A 326 -15.93 -5.19 9.66
CA PRO A 326 -14.89 -4.32 10.21
C PRO A 326 -14.32 -4.82 11.55
N GLU A 327 -15.09 -5.55 12.36
CA GLU A 327 -14.64 -6.12 13.63
C GLU A 327 -13.43 -7.05 13.52
N LYS A 328 -13.21 -7.65 12.34
CA LYS A 328 -12.04 -8.50 12.03
C LYS A 328 -10.72 -7.73 12.08
N PHE A 329 -10.77 -6.45 11.73
CA PHE A 329 -9.58 -5.61 11.58
C PHE A 329 -9.35 -4.69 12.78
N LEU A 330 -10.42 -4.32 13.50
CA LEU A 330 -10.37 -3.25 14.51
C LEU A 330 -10.17 -3.72 15.96
N GLY A 331 -10.27 -5.02 16.22
CA GLY A 331 -10.35 -5.54 17.59
C GLY A 331 -9.03 -5.74 18.34
N GLN A 332 -7.88 -5.77 17.65
CA GLN A 332 -6.59 -6.22 18.24
C GLN A 332 -5.49 -5.15 18.12
N ILE A 333 -5.72 -3.97 18.70
CA ILE A 333 -4.80 -2.82 18.62
C ILE A 333 -3.35 -3.17 19.00
N ASP A 334 -3.14 -4.01 20.03
CA ASP A 334 -1.78 -4.42 20.44
C ASP A 334 -1.02 -5.22 19.37
N LYS A 335 -1.73 -5.83 18.42
CA LYS A 335 -1.13 -6.52 17.26
C LYS A 335 -1.01 -5.63 16.03
N THR A 336 -1.87 -4.62 15.92
CA THR A 336 -1.98 -3.78 14.71
C THR A 336 -1.23 -2.45 14.80
N LYS A 337 -0.82 -2.06 16.02
CA LYS A 337 -0.11 -0.81 16.26
C LYS A 337 1.40 -0.97 16.09
N TRP A 338 2.01 0.10 15.65
CA TRP A 338 3.46 0.33 15.73
C TRP A 338 3.70 1.84 15.76
N ILE A 339 4.96 2.22 16.00
CA ILE A 339 5.39 3.61 16.15
C ILE A 339 6.44 3.92 15.09
N SER A 340 6.26 5.03 14.40
CA SER A 340 7.28 5.63 13.55
C SER A 340 7.91 6.84 14.23
N PHE A 341 9.07 7.25 13.73
CA PHE A 341 9.78 8.43 14.18
C PHE A 341 10.49 9.10 13.00
N PHE A 342 10.61 10.42 13.08
CA PHE A 342 11.11 11.29 12.00
C PHE A 342 12.07 12.33 12.60
N PRO A 343 13.37 12.02 12.70
CA PRO A 343 14.36 12.96 13.20
C PRO A 343 14.63 14.05 12.16
N THR A 344 14.56 15.30 12.59
CA THR A 344 15.13 16.46 11.91
C THR A 344 16.37 16.89 12.68
N VAL A 345 17.57 16.74 12.10
CA VAL A 345 18.81 17.21 12.73
C VAL A 345 19.23 18.53 12.09
N LYS A 346 19.45 19.54 12.91
CA LYS A 346 19.77 20.89 12.49
C LYS A 346 21.21 21.27 12.82
N ASP A 347 21.93 21.90 11.90
CA ASP A 347 23.29 22.43 12.13
C ASP A 347 24.33 21.37 12.62
N TYR A 348 24.03 20.07 12.45
CA TYR A 348 24.88 18.96 12.89
C TYR A 348 24.92 17.81 11.87
N PRO A 349 25.60 17.99 10.72
CA PRO A 349 25.62 17.02 9.63
C PRO A 349 26.37 15.72 9.95
N GLU A 350 27.10 15.67 11.07
CA GLU A 350 27.93 14.51 11.43
C GLU A 350 27.11 13.23 11.60
N PHE A 351 25.87 13.32 12.10
CA PHE A 351 25.00 12.14 12.28
C PHE A 351 24.72 11.43 10.95
N PHE A 352 24.17 12.16 9.97
CA PHE A 352 23.83 11.61 8.65
C PHE A 352 25.08 11.22 7.86
N LYS A 353 26.14 12.04 7.92
CA LYS A 353 27.41 11.74 7.26
C LYS A 353 28.01 10.41 7.72
N ARG A 354 27.96 10.10 9.02
CA ARG A 354 28.44 8.81 9.54
C ARG A 354 27.59 7.64 9.03
N ILE A 355 26.30 7.84 8.80
CA ILE A 355 25.41 6.83 8.20
C ILE A 355 25.76 6.63 6.72
N GLU A 356 26.00 7.69 5.95
CA GLU A 356 26.47 7.59 4.56
C GLU A 356 27.81 6.85 4.47
N GLU A 357 28.77 7.20 5.34
CA GLU A 357 30.08 6.53 5.40
C GLU A 357 29.97 5.05 5.80
N MET A 358 29.11 4.71 6.76
CA MET A 358 28.86 3.33 7.20
C MET A 358 28.16 2.51 6.11
N SER A 359 27.12 3.07 5.49
CA SER A 359 26.29 2.37 4.51
C SER A 359 26.92 2.29 3.12
N GLY A 360 27.80 3.23 2.78
CA GLY A 360 28.36 3.39 1.45
C GLY A 360 27.43 4.05 0.44
N SER A 361 26.23 4.47 0.87
CA SER A 361 25.20 5.08 0.03
C SER A 361 24.98 6.54 0.40
N PRO A 362 24.93 7.46 -0.58
CA PRO A 362 24.41 8.80 -0.36
C PRO A 362 22.99 8.79 0.22
N ALA A 363 22.64 9.85 0.93
CA ALA A 363 21.29 10.03 1.46
C ALA A 363 20.23 9.92 0.35
N GLY A 364 19.16 9.16 0.60
CA GLY A 364 18.08 8.88 -0.36
C GLY A 364 18.29 7.70 -1.31
N THR A 365 19.52 7.19 -1.49
CA THR A 365 19.76 6.07 -2.42
C THR A 365 19.87 4.70 -1.74
N GLY A 366 20.10 4.67 -0.42
CA GLY A 366 20.33 3.42 0.34
C GLY A 366 19.06 2.74 0.88
N GLY A 367 17.96 3.49 1.00
CA GLY A 367 16.68 3.09 1.61
C GLY A 367 16.79 2.54 3.05
N LEU A 368 15.75 1.81 3.48
CA LEU A 368 15.62 1.24 4.82
C LEU A 368 16.72 0.22 5.19
N MET A 369 17.43 0.53 6.28
CA MET A 369 18.31 -0.40 6.98
C MET A 369 17.57 -1.02 8.17
N THR A 370 17.58 -2.35 8.26
CA THR A 370 16.94 -3.07 9.38
C THR A 370 17.98 -3.55 10.39
N PHE A 371 17.76 -3.24 11.66
CA PHE A 371 18.61 -3.66 12.76
C PHE A 371 18.15 -5.02 13.30
N LYS A 372 18.70 -6.09 12.72
CA LYS A 372 18.21 -7.48 12.89
C LYS A 372 18.31 -8.00 14.32
N ASP A 373 19.19 -7.44 15.14
CA ASP A 373 19.36 -7.78 16.57
C ASP A 373 18.66 -6.78 17.51
N SER A 374 17.85 -5.87 16.98
CA SER A 374 16.99 -4.97 17.76
C SER A 374 15.75 -5.69 18.29
N ASN A 375 15.52 -5.59 19.58
CA ASN A 375 14.31 -6.09 20.23
C ASN A 375 13.05 -5.36 19.74
N TRP A 376 13.19 -4.11 19.31
CA TRP A 376 12.09 -3.32 18.74
C TRP A 376 11.83 -3.63 17.27
N ASP A 377 12.70 -4.42 16.62
CA ASP A 377 12.71 -4.64 15.17
C ASP A 377 12.74 -3.29 14.43
N LEU A 378 13.76 -2.52 14.79
CA LEU A 378 13.98 -1.17 14.33
C LEU A 378 14.41 -1.19 12.86
N SER A 379 13.86 -0.28 12.06
CA SER A 379 14.42 0.09 10.75
C SER A 379 14.53 1.60 10.62
N PHE A 380 15.54 2.07 9.89
CA PHE A 380 15.80 3.49 9.70
C PHE A 380 16.41 3.76 8.32
N GLU A 381 16.03 4.88 7.73
CA GLU A 381 16.63 5.42 6.52
C GLU A 381 16.86 6.93 6.62
N ILE A 382 17.68 7.42 5.71
CA ILE A 382 18.01 8.83 5.58
C ILE A 382 17.54 9.32 4.20
N HIS A 383 16.86 10.46 4.15
CA HIS A 383 16.32 10.96 2.89
C HIS A 383 17.32 11.89 2.21
N HIS A 384 17.24 11.92 0.88
CA HIS A 384 17.90 12.96 0.10
C HIS A 384 17.40 14.34 0.52
N LYS A 385 18.16 15.37 0.15
CA LYS A 385 17.85 16.75 0.50
C LYS A 385 17.68 17.59 -0.77
N PRO A 386 16.57 18.31 -0.94
CA PRO A 386 15.43 18.43 0.00
C PRO A 386 14.36 17.33 -0.17
N PHE A 387 13.88 16.72 0.92
CA PHE A 387 12.72 15.82 0.94
C PHE A 387 11.38 16.55 1.17
N PHE A 388 11.45 17.74 1.75
CA PHE A 388 10.33 18.69 1.76
C PHE A 388 10.70 19.87 0.88
N PRO A 389 9.82 20.40 0.02
CA PRO A 389 10.15 21.50 -0.89
C PRO A 389 10.56 22.80 -0.15
N TYR A 390 10.25 22.90 1.14
CA TYR A 390 10.60 23.99 2.05
C TYR A 390 11.60 23.55 3.15
N GLN A 391 12.40 22.51 2.88
CA GLN A 391 13.47 22.06 3.77
C GLN A 391 14.59 23.10 3.88
N ALA A 392 15.02 23.46 5.09
CA ALA A 392 16.09 24.44 5.25
C ALA A 392 17.47 23.83 4.90
N ASP A 393 18.40 24.70 4.47
CA ASP A 393 19.75 24.31 4.05
C ASP A 393 20.59 23.72 5.20
N ASP A 394 20.22 23.96 6.46
CA ASP A 394 20.87 23.45 7.67
C ASP A 394 20.13 22.27 8.31
N GLU A 395 19.05 21.78 7.71
CA GLU A 395 18.22 20.70 8.24
C GLU A 395 18.36 19.42 7.39
N GLU A 396 18.58 18.28 8.02
CA GLU A 396 18.61 16.95 7.42
C GLU A 396 17.58 16.04 8.09
N VAL A 397 17.00 15.12 7.33
CA VAL A 397 15.85 14.34 7.79
C VAL A 397 16.01 12.86 7.47
N GLY A 398 15.45 12.03 8.34
CA GLY A 398 15.33 10.59 8.13
C GLY A 398 14.00 10.08 8.66
N TRP A 399 13.73 8.82 8.41
CA TRP A 399 12.52 8.15 8.89
C TRP A 399 12.85 6.76 9.39
N GLY A 400 12.13 6.33 10.43
CA GLY A 400 12.24 4.97 10.91
C GLY A 400 11.03 4.53 11.70
N TYR A 401 11.07 3.27 12.11
CA TYR A 401 10.00 2.65 12.88
C TYR A 401 10.50 1.47 13.71
N GLY A 402 9.68 0.99 14.66
CA GLY A 402 9.85 -0.32 15.29
C GLY A 402 8.56 -1.15 15.24
N LEU A 403 8.62 -2.36 14.67
CA LEU A 403 7.44 -3.23 14.51
C LEU A 403 7.05 -3.94 15.80
N TYR A 404 8.02 -4.23 16.67
CA TYR A 404 7.79 -4.92 17.94
C TYR A 404 7.99 -3.99 19.13
N GLY A 405 7.31 -2.84 19.09
CA GLY A 405 7.41 -1.80 20.13
C GLY A 405 6.87 -2.22 21.51
N GLU A 406 6.22 -3.39 21.63
CA GLU A 406 5.88 -4.03 22.90
C GLU A 406 7.10 -4.53 23.69
N ASN A 407 8.23 -4.75 23.03
CA ASN A 407 9.43 -5.32 23.62
C ASN A 407 10.29 -4.24 24.31
N GLU A 408 11.03 -4.62 25.34
CA GLU A 408 12.04 -3.74 25.94
C GLU A 408 13.25 -3.58 25.01
N GLY A 409 13.77 -2.35 24.89
CA GLY A 409 14.94 -2.04 24.09
C GLY A 409 16.24 -2.68 24.56
N ASN A 410 17.20 -2.76 23.65
CA ASN A 410 18.53 -3.27 23.87
C ASN A 410 19.36 -2.30 24.74
N TYR A 411 19.25 -0.98 24.57
CA TYR A 411 19.90 0.01 25.42
C TYR A 411 18.91 0.68 26.38
N ILE A 412 17.82 1.23 25.86
CA ILE A 412 16.70 1.79 26.62
C ILE A 412 15.84 0.64 27.18
N LYS A 413 15.80 0.49 28.50
CA LYS A 413 15.04 -0.56 29.20
C LYS A 413 13.56 -0.23 29.37
N LYS A 414 12.93 0.16 28.27
CA LYS A 414 11.51 0.47 28.15
C LYS A 414 10.96 -0.13 26.87
N ARG A 415 9.65 -0.33 26.84
CA ARG A 415 8.92 -0.62 25.60
C ARG A 415 8.99 0.60 24.70
N MET A 416 9.17 0.42 23.40
CA MET A 416 9.22 1.54 22.46
C MET A 416 7.96 2.41 22.55
N TRP A 417 6.80 1.79 22.81
CA TRP A 417 5.52 2.49 22.98
C TRP A 417 5.48 3.47 24.15
N ASP A 418 6.37 3.31 25.14
CA ASP A 418 6.46 4.16 26.31
C ASP A 418 7.61 5.17 26.20
N CYS A 419 8.32 5.21 25.06
CA CYS A 419 9.51 6.04 24.86
C CYS A 419 9.18 7.42 24.29
N THR A 420 9.94 8.43 24.72
CA THR A 420 9.98 9.74 24.06
C THR A 420 10.88 9.68 22.82
N GLY A 421 10.88 10.75 22.03
CA GLY A 421 11.74 10.89 20.87
C GLY A 421 13.23 10.77 21.18
N ASP A 422 13.70 11.38 22.27
CA ASP A 422 15.11 11.30 22.69
C ASP A 422 15.53 9.88 23.08
N GLU A 423 14.63 9.14 23.72
CA GLU A 423 14.87 7.73 24.06
C GLU A 423 14.92 6.86 22.80
N ILE A 424 14.03 7.09 21.83
CA ILE A 424 14.06 6.38 20.53
C ILE A 424 15.33 6.71 19.76
N MET A 425 15.72 7.98 19.68
CA MET A 425 16.98 8.40 19.05
C MET A 425 18.19 7.77 19.73
N THR A 426 18.18 7.67 21.07
CA THR A 426 19.25 7.03 21.83
C THR A 426 19.37 5.54 21.53
N GLU A 427 18.24 4.82 21.40
CA GLU A 427 18.25 3.41 21.00
C GLU A 427 18.79 3.23 19.57
N LEU A 428 18.37 4.09 18.65
CA LEU A 428 18.88 4.10 17.27
C LEU A 428 20.41 4.30 17.26
N LEU A 429 20.92 5.29 18.00
CA LEU A 429 22.36 5.55 18.10
C LEU A 429 23.15 4.37 18.68
N TYR A 430 22.55 3.60 19.60
CA TYR A 430 23.15 2.36 20.08
C TYR A 430 23.29 1.33 18.97
N HIS A 431 22.23 1.10 18.18
CA HIS A 431 22.26 0.15 17.08
C HIS A 431 23.14 0.59 15.89
N LEU A 432 23.35 1.90 15.73
CA LEU A 432 24.30 2.48 14.77
C LEU A 432 25.75 2.46 15.27
N GLY A 433 26.01 2.14 16.55
CA GLY A 433 27.35 2.24 17.13
C GLY A 433 27.84 3.68 17.35
N MET A 434 26.92 4.65 17.45
CA MET A 434 27.19 6.10 17.48
C MET A 434 26.88 6.76 18.82
N LEU A 435 26.97 6.02 19.93
CA LEU A 435 26.73 6.59 21.27
C LEU A 435 27.77 7.65 21.68
N ASP A 436 28.91 7.73 21.00
CA ASP A 436 29.95 8.74 21.25
C ASP A 436 29.51 10.16 20.89
N ILE A 437 28.58 10.32 19.95
CA ILE A 437 28.00 11.63 19.56
C ILE A 437 26.65 11.93 20.21
N LYS A 438 26.12 11.02 21.05
CA LYS A 438 24.74 11.08 21.57
C LYS A 438 24.38 12.42 22.19
N ASP A 439 25.18 12.92 23.13
CA ASP A 439 24.85 14.15 23.86
C ASP A 439 24.89 15.38 22.96
N GLU A 440 25.67 15.35 21.87
CA GLU A 440 25.73 16.47 20.93
C GLU A 440 24.58 16.37 19.92
N VAL A 441 24.38 15.23 19.27
CA VAL A 441 23.30 15.05 18.28
C VAL A 441 21.92 15.33 18.90
N LEU A 442 21.65 14.88 20.14
CA LEU A 442 20.37 15.15 20.79
C LEU A 442 20.06 16.64 20.99
N LYS A 443 21.06 17.52 21.12
CA LYS A 443 20.84 18.98 21.21
C LYS A 443 20.37 19.59 19.89
N HIS A 444 20.69 18.92 18.78
CA HIS A 444 20.43 19.35 17.41
C HIS A 444 19.25 18.61 16.78
N THR A 445 18.73 17.57 17.44
CA THR A 445 17.62 16.75 16.96
C THR A 445 16.28 17.30 17.43
N TYR A 446 15.41 17.53 16.47
CA TYR A 446 13.97 17.72 16.66
C TYR A 446 13.27 16.46 16.20
N MET A 447 12.57 15.79 17.10
CA MET A 447 11.95 14.50 16.83
C MET A 447 10.44 14.66 16.69
N SER A 448 9.87 14.08 15.64
CA SER A 448 8.45 13.77 15.57
C SER A 448 8.23 12.26 15.69
N THR A 449 7.34 11.81 16.56
CA THR A 449 6.95 10.40 16.66
C THR A 449 5.47 10.23 16.36
N ALA A 450 5.07 9.11 15.76
CA ALA A 450 3.67 8.82 15.48
C ALA A 450 3.27 7.41 15.92
N MET A 451 2.36 7.33 16.87
CA MET A 451 1.72 6.08 17.30
C MET A 451 0.48 5.85 16.46
N MET A 452 0.42 4.74 15.72
CA MET A 452 -0.66 4.44 14.78
C MET A 452 -1.39 3.14 15.18
N PRO A 453 -2.54 3.20 15.86
CA PRO A 453 -3.20 2.01 16.42
C PRO A 453 -3.62 0.95 15.40
N TYR A 454 -3.96 1.37 14.17
CA TYR A 454 -4.56 0.51 13.15
C TYR A 454 -3.67 0.30 11.92
N CYS A 455 -2.38 0.61 12.02
CA CYS A 455 -1.52 0.72 10.85
C CYS A 455 -1.35 -0.60 10.09
N THR A 456 -1.27 -1.74 10.79
CA THR A 456 -1.24 -3.08 10.16
C THR A 456 -2.57 -3.81 10.25
N SER A 457 -3.67 -3.11 10.55
CA SER A 457 -4.98 -3.75 10.77
C SER A 457 -5.51 -4.49 9.53
N GLN A 458 -5.23 -4.00 8.32
CA GLN A 458 -5.58 -4.70 7.06
C GLN A 458 -4.88 -6.05 6.88
N PHE A 459 -3.82 -6.35 7.64
CA PHE A 459 -3.12 -7.64 7.60
C PHE A 459 -3.65 -8.66 8.60
N MET A 460 -4.67 -8.33 9.40
CA MET A 460 -5.25 -9.30 10.33
C MET A 460 -5.87 -10.49 9.57
N PRO A 461 -5.80 -11.72 10.12
CA PRO A 461 -6.42 -12.90 9.51
C PRO A 461 -7.88 -12.65 9.14
N ARG A 462 -8.22 -13.02 7.91
CA ARG A 462 -9.52 -12.74 7.30
C ARG A 462 -9.98 -13.90 6.42
N LYS A 463 -11.21 -13.81 5.94
CA LYS A 463 -11.78 -14.66 4.89
C LYS A 463 -12.45 -13.81 3.80
N LEU A 464 -12.84 -14.43 2.70
CA LEU A 464 -13.66 -13.79 1.68
C LEU A 464 -14.98 -13.29 2.29
N GLY A 465 -15.40 -12.08 1.93
CA GLY A 465 -16.57 -11.42 2.50
C GLY A 465 -16.30 -10.54 3.72
N ASP A 466 -15.15 -10.66 4.40
CA ASP A 466 -14.80 -9.75 5.50
C ASP A 466 -14.56 -8.31 5.02
N ARG A 467 -14.21 -8.14 3.75
CA ARG A 467 -14.12 -6.84 3.07
C ARG A 467 -15.26 -6.70 2.06
N PRO A 468 -15.92 -5.53 1.96
CA PRO A 468 -16.87 -5.27 0.88
C PRO A 468 -16.17 -5.30 -0.47
N LYS A 469 -16.88 -5.69 -1.53
CA LYS A 469 -16.42 -5.43 -2.91
C LYS A 469 -16.42 -3.92 -3.18
N VAL A 470 -15.65 -3.49 -4.19
CA VAL A 470 -15.63 -2.09 -4.64
C VAL A 470 -17.05 -1.58 -4.90
N VAL A 471 -17.86 -2.32 -5.66
CA VAL A 471 -19.31 -2.10 -5.75
C VAL A 471 -19.98 -3.33 -5.14
N PRO A 472 -20.56 -3.24 -3.92
CA PRO A 472 -21.23 -4.38 -3.30
C PRO A 472 -22.42 -4.85 -4.13
N GLU A 473 -22.75 -6.14 -4.03
CA GLU A 473 -23.78 -6.76 -4.87
C GLU A 473 -25.14 -6.05 -4.74
N GLY A 474 -25.68 -5.67 -5.90
CA GLY A 474 -26.96 -4.96 -6.01
C GLY A 474 -26.88 -3.45 -5.79
N CYS A 475 -25.74 -2.90 -5.35
CA CYS A 475 -25.60 -1.45 -5.18
C CYS A 475 -25.68 -0.73 -6.54
N THR A 476 -26.44 0.35 -6.58
CA THR A 476 -26.70 1.11 -7.82
C THR A 476 -25.92 2.41 -7.89
N ASN A 477 -25.54 2.96 -6.75
CA ASN A 477 -24.86 4.25 -6.66
C ASN A 477 -23.83 4.35 -5.52
N LEU A 478 -23.43 3.23 -4.91
CA LEU A 478 -22.46 3.18 -3.82
C LEU A 478 -21.23 2.36 -4.22
N ALA A 479 -20.04 2.93 -4.00
CA ALA A 479 -18.78 2.22 -4.08
C ALA A 479 -17.93 2.43 -2.81
N PHE A 480 -17.20 1.39 -2.42
CA PHE A 480 -16.23 1.40 -1.34
C PHE A 480 -14.81 1.59 -1.89
N LEU A 481 -14.00 2.37 -1.17
CA LEU A 481 -12.64 2.76 -1.55
C LEU A 481 -11.61 2.39 -0.48
N GLY A 482 -10.36 2.24 -0.90
CA GLY A 482 -9.20 2.12 -0.03
C GLY A 482 -8.84 0.68 0.36
N GLN A 483 -8.07 0.55 1.45
CA GLN A 483 -7.33 -0.68 1.76
C GLN A 483 -8.16 -1.79 2.39
N PHE A 484 -9.40 -1.51 2.80
CA PHE A 484 -10.28 -2.50 3.40
C PHE A 484 -11.37 -2.98 2.44
N VAL A 485 -11.10 -2.87 1.14
CA VAL A 485 -12.00 -3.29 0.07
C VAL A 485 -11.43 -4.53 -0.61
N GLU A 486 -12.30 -5.45 -0.98
CA GLU A 486 -11.92 -6.66 -1.70
C GLU A 486 -11.64 -6.31 -3.16
N VAL A 487 -10.38 -6.47 -3.54
CA VAL A 487 -9.87 -6.34 -4.91
C VAL A 487 -9.21 -7.66 -5.27
N ASP A 488 -9.53 -8.17 -6.44
CA ASP A 488 -8.97 -9.43 -6.93
C ASP A 488 -7.48 -9.28 -7.21
N ASP A 489 -6.68 -10.24 -6.74
CA ASP A 489 -5.24 -10.39 -6.98
C ASP A 489 -4.31 -9.24 -6.54
N ASP A 490 -4.85 -8.10 -6.12
CA ASP A 490 -4.07 -6.99 -5.58
C ASP A 490 -3.83 -7.12 -4.06
N VAL A 491 -2.88 -6.32 -3.57
CA VAL A 491 -2.41 -6.32 -2.18
C VAL A 491 -2.68 -4.98 -1.49
N VAL A 492 -3.24 -5.06 -0.29
CA VAL A 492 -3.48 -3.90 0.58
C VAL A 492 -2.19 -3.31 1.11
N PHE A 493 -2.24 -2.16 1.77
CA PHE A 493 -1.06 -1.42 2.27
C PHE A 493 -0.17 -0.84 1.17
N THR A 494 -0.71 -0.71 -0.05
CA THR A 494 -0.08 -0.03 -1.20
C THR A 494 -0.92 1.17 -1.65
N VAL A 495 -0.26 2.20 -2.18
CA VAL A 495 -0.98 3.33 -2.81
C VAL A 495 -1.82 2.84 -4.00
N GLU A 496 -1.30 1.85 -4.75
CA GLU A 496 -1.96 1.20 -5.89
C GLU A 496 -3.40 0.75 -5.56
N THR A 497 -3.61 -0.03 -4.50
CA THR A 497 -4.97 -0.54 -4.16
C THR A 497 -5.96 0.60 -3.91
N SER A 498 -5.51 1.69 -3.28
CA SER A 498 -6.36 2.86 -3.05
C SER A 498 -6.75 3.57 -4.35
N VAL A 499 -5.82 3.71 -5.31
CA VAL A 499 -6.13 4.28 -6.63
C VAL A 499 -7.00 3.33 -7.46
N ARG A 500 -6.72 2.03 -7.41
CA ARG A 500 -7.45 0.98 -8.13
C ARG A 500 -8.92 0.91 -7.73
N THR A 501 -9.22 0.89 -6.44
CA THR A 501 -10.61 0.89 -5.95
C THR A 501 -11.38 2.13 -6.45
N GLY A 502 -10.71 3.29 -6.54
CA GLY A 502 -11.27 4.49 -7.16
C GLY A 502 -11.58 4.32 -8.66
N MET A 503 -10.68 3.70 -9.42
CA MET A 503 -10.89 3.40 -10.83
C MET A 503 -12.04 2.40 -11.03
N GLU A 504 -12.01 1.27 -10.32
CA GLU A 504 -13.01 0.21 -10.40
C GLU A 504 -14.42 0.73 -10.07
N GLY A 505 -14.56 1.52 -9.00
CA GLY A 505 -15.85 2.08 -8.60
C GLY A 505 -16.44 3.03 -9.64
N VAL A 506 -15.60 3.90 -10.24
CA VAL A 506 -16.06 4.81 -11.31
C VAL A 506 -16.46 4.03 -12.55
N TYR A 507 -15.65 3.05 -12.95
CA TYR A 507 -15.85 2.29 -14.17
C TYR A 507 -17.10 1.42 -14.09
N GLU A 508 -17.33 0.78 -12.94
CA GLU A 508 -18.49 -0.09 -12.73
C GLU A 508 -19.80 0.71 -12.59
N LEU A 509 -19.86 1.72 -11.72
CA LEU A 509 -21.10 2.48 -11.47
C LEU A 509 -21.58 3.30 -12.69
N LEU A 510 -20.65 3.71 -13.57
CA LEU A 510 -20.98 4.43 -14.80
C LEU A 510 -20.99 3.55 -16.04
N GLY A 511 -20.67 2.26 -15.91
CA GLY A 511 -20.64 1.30 -17.02
C GLY A 511 -19.71 1.74 -18.16
N LEU A 512 -18.48 2.15 -17.82
CA LEU A 512 -17.52 2.63 -18.81
C LEU A 512 -17.14 1.51 -19.79
N ASP A 513 -17.17 1.82 -21.08
CA ASP A 513 -16.70 0.94 -22.17
C ASP A 513 -15.16 0.96 -22.26
N LYS A 514 -14.52 0.63 -21.13
CA LYS A 514 -13.08 0.57 -20.94
C LYS A 514 -12.77 -0.36 -19.77
N SER A 515 -11.82 -1.27 -19.96
CA SER A 515 -11.42 -2.18 -18.89
C SER A 515 -10.44 -1.52 -17.92
N VAL A 516 -10.54 -1.91 -16.65
CA VAL A 516 -9.55 -1.58 -15.62
C VAL A 516 -8.19 -2.18 -15.97
N LEU A 517 -7.12 -1.55 -15.48
CA LEU A 517 -5.76 -2.04 -15.63
C LEU A 517 -5.60 -3.35 -14.85
N GLU A 518 -5.04 -4.36 -15.51
CA GLU A 518 -4.80 -5.66 -14.86
C GLU A 518 -3.71 -5.50 -13.80
N VAL A 519 -3.87 -6.14 -12.65
CA VAL A 519 -2.74 -6.34 -11.73
C VAL A 519 -1.62 -7.04 -12.48
N ASN A 520 -0.36 -6.64 -12.29
CA ASN A 520 0.76 -7.21 -13.03
C ASN A 520 0.75 -8.75 -12.99
N PRO A 521 0.64 -9.45 -14.14
CA PRO A 521 0.48 -10.90 -14.18
C PRO A 521 1.80 -11.67 -13.97
N ALA A 522 2.83 -11.04 -13.41
CA ALA A 522 4.18 -11.62 -13.21
C ALA A 522 4.19 -12.99 -12.51
N ARG A 523 3.20 -13.29 -11.65
CA ARG A 523 3.05 -14.60 -11.01
C ARG A 523 2.88 -15.77 -11.98
N TYR A 524 2.47 -15.48 -13.22
CA TYR A 524 2.29 -16.46 -14.29
C TYR A 524 3.48 -16.53 -15.26
N ASP A 525 4.49 -15.68 -15.07
CA ASP A 525 5.67 -15.64 -15.92
C ASP A 525 6.68 -16.71 -15.50
N ILE A 526 6.93 -17.68 -16.40
CA ILE A 526 7.88 -18.77 -16.14
C ILE A 526 9.30 -18.27 -15.84
N ARG A 527 9.68 -17.08 -16.33
CA ARG A 527 10.99 -16.48 -16.09
C ARG A 527 11.13 -16.09 -14.61
N TYR A 528 10.14 -15.41 -14.05
CA TYR A 528 10.10 -15.04 -12.63
C TYR A 528 9.96 -16.28 -11.74
N LEU A 529 9.16 -17.27 -12.15
CA LEU A 529 9.03 -18.54 -11.42
C LEU A 529 10.35 -19.32 -11.36
N LEU A 530 11.13 -19.33 -12.44
CA LEU A 530 12.44 -19.96 -12.47
C LEU A 530 13.43 -19.27 -11.53
N GLU A 531 13.51 -17.95 -11.57
CA GLU A 531 14.41 -17.20 -10.68
C GLU A 531 14.03 -17.37 -9.21
N ARG A 532 12.73 -17.42 -8.88
CA ARG A 532 12.25 -17.79 -7.54
C ARG A 532 12.80 -19.13 -7.07
N ILE A 533 12.61 -20.17 -7.88
CA ILE A 533 13.01 -21.53 -7.52
C ILE A 533 14.51 -21.59 -7.31
N LYS A 534 15.28 -20.98 -8.22
CA LYS A 534 16.74 -20.91 -8.10
C LYS A 534 17.15 -20.23 -6.80
N ARG A 535 16.59 -19.05 -6.51
CA ARG A 535 16.94 -18.24 -5.35
C ARG A 535 16.68 -18.97 -4.03
N PHE A 536 15.49 -19.53 -3.83
CA PHE A 536 15.16 -20.21 -2.57
C PHE A 536 15.82 -21.58 -2.39
N ASN A 537 16.29 -22.20 -3.48
CA ASN A 537 17.09 -23.44 -3.42
C ASN A 537 18.60 -23.18 -3.40
N GLY A 538 19.06 -21.93 -3.52
CA GLY A 538 20.48 -21.58 -3.55
C GLY A 538 21.18 -22.02 -4.84
N ILE A 539 20.47 -22.08 -5.97
CA ILE A 539 20.99 -22.49 -7.27
C ILE A 539 21.57 -21.26 -7.99
N SER A 540 22.88 -21.26 -8.18
CA SER A 540 23.58 -20.29 -9.02
C SER A 540 23.79 -20.83 -10.44
N GLY A 541 23.49 -20.03 -11.47
CA GLY A 541 23.74 -20.41 -12.86
C GLY A 541 22.60 -21.22 -13.49
N LYS A 542 22.94 -22.21 -14.34
CA LYS A 542 21.95 -23.04 -15.04
C LYS A 542 21.40 -24.14 -14.14
N VAL A 543 20.09 -24.35 -14.18
CA VAL A 543 19.44 -25.52 -13.56
C VAL A 543 19.90 -26.80 -14.28
N THR A 544 20.27 -27.80 -13.50
CA THR A 544 20.73 -29.12 -13.94
C THR A 544 19.75 -30.21 -13.50
N GLU A 545 19.95 -31.45 -13.97
CA GLU A 545 19.12 -32.58 -13.54
C GLU A 545 19.18 -32.83 -12.03
N ALA A 546 20.31 -32.52 -11.38
CA ALA A 546 20.49 -32.66 -9.94
C ALA A 546 19.64 -31.68 -9.12
N ASP A 547 19.21 -30.58 -9.74
CA ASP A 547 18.37 -29.56 -9.11
C ASP A 547 16.87 -29.88 -9.23
N LEU A 548 16.50 -30.88 -10.04
CA LEU A 548 15.12 -31.28 -10.22
C LEU A 548 14.64 -32.16 -9.05
N PRO A 549 13.40 -31.98 -8.59
CA PRO A 549 12.86 -32.82 -7.53
C PRO A 549 12.82 -34.29 -7.98
N ALA A 550 13.17 -35.20 -7.07
CA ALA A 550 13.04 -36.63 -7.32
C ALA A 550 11.56 -36.98 -7.61
N ILE A 551 11.30 -37.68 -8.71
CA ILE A 551 9.95 -38.07 -9.11
C ILE A 551 9.51 -39.26 -8.25
N ASP A 552 8.69 -38.98 -7.23
CA ASP A 552 7.98 -40.02 -6.50
C ASP A 552 6.77 -40.51 -7.32
N LEU A 553 6.90 -41.70 -7.91
CA LEU A 553 5.85 -42.30 -8.73
C LEU A 553 4.55 -42.56 -7.96
N THR A 554 4.60 -42.66 -6.62
CA THR A 554 3.40 -42.86 -5.79
C THR A 554 2.55 -41.59 -5.71
N LYS A 555 3.17 -40.41 -5.85
CA LYS A 555 2.49 -39.10 -5.84
C LYS A 555 2.06 -38.63 -7.22
N LEU A 556 2.25 -39.45 -8.26
CA LEU A 556 1.89 -39.08 -9.63
C LEU A 556 0.40 -38.68 -9.80
N PRO A 557 -0.58 -39.32 -9.13
CA PRO A 557 -1.97 -38.86 -9.19
C PRO A 557 -2.18 -37.46 -8.59
N GLU A 558 -1.55 -37.17 -7.45
CA GLU A 558 -1.61 -35.86 -6.79
C GLU A 558 -0.94 -34.79 -7.65
N LEU A 559 0.22 -35.10 -8.22
CA LEU A 559 0.92 -34.22 -9.15
C LEU A 559 0.08 -33.90 -10.38
N LYS A 560 -0.66 -34.89 -10.93
CA LYS A 560 -1.58 -34.66 -12.05
C LYS A 560 -2.71 -33.70 -11.67
N GLN A 561 -3.31 -33.84 -10.49
CA GLN A 561 -4.36 -32.93 -10.02
C GLN A 561 -3.82 -31.53 -9.77
N MET A 562 -2.64 -31.43 -9.16
CA MET A 562 -1.96 -30.16 -8.93
C MET A 562 -1.63 -29.44 -10.24
N LEU A 563 -1.10 -30.16 -11.23
CA LEU A 563 -0.82 -29.61 -12.56
C LEU A 563 -2.11 -29.17 -13.26
N LEU A 564 -3.17 -29.98 -13.19
CA LEU A 564 -4.47 -29.63 -13.78
C LEU A 564 -5.04 -28.35 -13.15
N LYS A 565 -5.00 -28.23 -11.81
CA LYS A 565 -5.40 -27.03 -11.09
C LYS A 565 -4.56 -25.83 -11.53
N THR A 566 -3.23 -25.96 -11.47
CA THR A 566 -2.29 -24.88 -11.83
C THR A 566 -2.50 -24.38 -13.25
N ILE A 567 -2.71 -25.29 -14.22
CA ILE A 567 -2.95 -24.91 -15.63
C ILE A 567 -4.28 -24.16 -15.78
N ASN A 568 -5.32 -24.58 -15.06
CA ASN A 568 -6.64 -23.93 -15.12
C ASN A 568 -6.68 -22.57 -14.42
N ASP A 569 -5.77 -22.33 -13.46
CA ASP A 569 -5.65 -21.06 -12.74
C ASP A 569 -4.86 -19.98 -13.52
N VAL A 570 -4.22 -20.35 -14.65
CA VAL A 570 -3.56 -19.38 -15.54
C VAL A 570 -4.62 -18.59 -16.31
N PRO A 571 -4.61 -17.24 -16.27
CA PRO A 571 -5.58 -16.44 -16.98
C PRO A 571 -5.43 -16.65 -18.49
N PRO A 572 -6.52 -16.46 -19.26
CA PRO A 572 -6.45 -16.53 -20.71
C PRO A 572 -5.38 -15.58 -21.27
N TYR A 573 -4.71 -15.99 -22.33
CA TYR A 573 -3.76 -15.13 -23.06
C TYR A 573 -4.46 -13.83 -23.53
N TYR A 574 -3.68 -12.77 -23.72
CA TYR A 574 -4.18 -11.52 -24.29
C TYR A 574 -4.86 -11.77 -25.65
N GLN A 575 -6.18 -11.57 -25.70
CA GLN A 575 -6.93 -11.75 -26.93
C GLN A 575 -6.46 -10.73 -27.98
N MET A 576 -6.03 -11.22 -29.14
CA MET A 576 -5.57 -10.38 -30.25
C MET A 576 -6.74 -9.67 -30.97
N TYR A 577 -7.96 -10.20 -30.84
CA TYR A 577 -9.16 -9.54 -31.35
C TYR A 577 -9.69 -8.58 -30.29
N LEU A 578 -9.68 -7.29 -30.64
CA LEU A 578 -9.93 -6.19 -29.70
C LEU A 578 -11.25 -5.46 -30.00
N GLY A 579 -12.11 -6.06 -30.83
CA GLY A 579 -13.44 -5.52 -31.12
C GLY A 579 -14.42 -5.78 -29.97
N LYS A 580 -15.50 -4.99 -29.92
CA LYS A 580 -16.49 -5.04 -28.82
C LYS A 580 -17.12 -6.42 -28.59
N ASP A 581 -17.29 -7.21 -29.65
CA ASP A 581 -17.81 -8.57 -29.54
C ASP A 581 -16.71 -9.54 -29.03
N GLN A 582 -16.61 -9.64 -27.71
CA GLN A 582 -15.67 -10.52 -27.00
C GLN A 582 -15.94 -12.03 -27.23
N THR A 583 -17.03 -12.39 -27.91
CA THR A 583 -17.29 -13.79 -28.30
C THR A 583 -16.50 -14.19 -29.55
N ILE A 584 -15.97 -13.24 -30.32
CA ILE A 584 -15.25 -13.55 -31.57
C ILE A 584 -14.01 -14.43 -31.36
N PRO A 585 -13.12 -14.17 -30.39
CA PRO A 585 -12.01 -15.06 -30.07
C PRO A 585 -12.43 -16.50 -29.73
N THR A 586 -13.67 -16.70 -29.25
CA THR A 586 -14.17 -18.01 -28.82
C THR A 586 -15.01 -18.72 -29.89
N LYS A 587 -15.32 -18.06 -31.02
CA LYS A 587 -16.07 -18.65 -32.13
C LYS A 587 -15.25 -19.76 -32.80
N LYS A 588 -15.81 -20.96 -32.87
CA LYS A 588 -15.19 -22.15 -33.48
C LYS A 588 -15.15 -22.13 -35.01
N SER A 589 -15.99 -21.33 -35.68
CA SER A 589 -16.05 -21.24 -37.16
C SER A 589 -16.58 -19.88 -37.63
N VAL A 590 -16.65 -19.72 -38.97
CA VAL A 590 -16.65 -18.47 -39.73
C VAL A 590 -17.56 -17.36 -39.18
N LEU A 591 -16.99 -16.16 -39.01
CA LEU A 591 -17.66 -14.95 -38.53
C LEU A 591 -18.74 -14.39 -39.48
N HIS A 592 -18.83 -14.93 -40.70
CA HIS A 592 -19.74 -14.47 -41.74
C HIS A 592 -20.71 -15.59 -42.16
N PRO A 593 -22.02 -15.46 -41.90
CA PRO A 593 -22.99 -16.53 -42.11
C PRO A 593 -23.18 -16.95 -43.58
N LYS A 594 -22.61 -16.21 -44.55
CA LYS A 594 -22.63 -16.55 -45.99
C LYS A 594 -21.29 -17.05 -46.54
N ALA A 595 -20.24 -17.14 -45.73
CA ALA A 595 -18.98 -17.69 -46.20
C ALA A 595 -19.13 -19.22 -46.35
N ARG A 596 -18.73 -19.76 -47.50
CA ARG A 596 -18.71 -21.21 -47.71
C ARG A 596 -17.69 -21.82 -46.75
N ILE A 597 -18.15 -22.73 -45.90
CA ILE A 597 -17.27 -23.60 -45.13
C ILE A 597 -16.89 -24.74 -46.08
N SER A 598 -15.60 -24.92 -46.36
CA SER A 598 -15.13 -26.12 -47.06
C SER A 598 -15.33 -27.31 -46.14
N GLU A 599 -16.11 -28.30 -46.57
CA GLU A 599 -16.31 -29.58 -45.88
C GLU A 599 -15.02 -30.40 -45.80
#